data_AF-A0A957EBM4-F1
#
_entry.id   AF-A0A957EBM4-F1
#
_cell.length_a   1.000
_cell.length_b   1.000
_cell.length_c   1.000
_cell.angle_alpha   90.00
_cell.angle_beta   90.00
_cell.angle_gamma   90.00
#
_symmetry.space_group_name_H-M   'P 1'
#
loop_
_entity.id
_entity.type
_entity.pdbx_description
1 polymer ?
#
loop_
_entity_poly.entity_id
_entity_poly.type
_entity_poly.pdbx_seq_one_letter_code
_entity_poly.pdbx_strand_id
1 'polypeptide(L)'
;VSNSGERIKNLPALLNMGKPLAAEGRTLVIGFDYPLFKDKFDNLAGATNLVGDILTELLGQNTTARAVVTSEYTVPVQPDDFRALAEELGGTVSED
;
A
#
# COMPACT_ATOMS: atom_id res chain seq x y z
N VAL A 1 -2.35 -2.36 -20.38
CA VAL A 1 -2.64 -2.67 -18.97
C VAL A 1 -4.06 -3.24 -18.86
N SER A 2 -4.25 -4.48 -19.31
CA SER A 2 -5.58 -5.11 -19.47
C SER A 2 -5.61 -6.56 -18.96
N ASN A 3 -4.48 -7.08 -18.47
CA ASN A 3 -4.32 -8.50 -18.13
C ASN A 3 -4.87 -8.90 -16.76
N SER A 4 -5.21 -7.94 -15.88
CA SER A 4 -5.66 -8.26 -14.51
C SER A 4 -7.07 -8.84 -14.49
N GLY A 5 -7.98 -8.29 -15.30
CA GLY A 5 -9.37 -8.74 -15.40
C GLY A 5 -9.56 -10.09 -16.10
N GLU A 6 -8.63 -10.45 -16.99
CA GLU A 6 -8.64 -11.75 -17.67
C GLU A 6 -8.15 -12.90 -16.77
N ARG A 7 -7.26 -12.60 -15.82
CA ARG A 7 -6.68 -13.61 -14.92
C ARG A 7 -7.50 -13.83 -13.65
N ILE A 8 -8.02 -12.78 -13.03
CA ILE A 8 -8.82 -12.86 -11.80
C ILE A 8 -10.01 -11.89 -11.87
N LYS A 9 -11.19 -12.41 -12.21
CA LYS A 9 -12.38 -11.60 -12.54
C LYS A 9 -12.81 -10.61 -11.45
N ASN A 10 -12.66 -10.98 -10.18
CA ASN A 10 -13.06 -10.16 -9.03
C ASN A 10 -11.96 -9.23 -8.52
N LEU A 11 -10.72 -9.37 -9.01
CA LEU A 11 -9.58 -8.57 -8.54
C LEU A 11 -9.74 -7.07 -8.86
N PRO A 12 -10.17 -6.64 -10.07
CA PRO A 12 -10.37 -5.22 -10.35
C PRO A 12 -11.39 -4.57 -9.41
N ALA A 13 -12.48 -5.27 -9.11
CA ALA A 13 -13.50 -4.78 -8.19
C ALA A 13 -12.96 -4.67 -6.75
N LEU A 14 -12.16 -5.63 -6.29
CA LEU A 14 -11.50 -5.55 -4.98
C LEU A 14 -10.52 -4.38 -4.93
N LEU A 15 -9.65 -4.22 -5.94
CA LEU A 15 -8.68 -3.12 -5.99
C LEU A 15 -9.35 -1.75 -6.00
N ASN A 16 -10.52 -1.60 -6.64
CA ASN A 16 -11.30 -0.36 -6.60
C ASN A 16 -11.84 -0.02 -5.21
N MET A 17 -12.02 -1.01 -4.33
CA MET A 17 -12.41 -0.81 -2.94
C MET A 17 -11.20 -0.56 -2.01
N GLY A 18 -9.99 -0.76 -2.54
CA GLY A 18 -8.73 -0.45 -1.86
C GLY A 18 -8.25 0.96 -2.22
N LYS A 19 -7.52 1.59 -1.30
CA LYS A 19 -6.86 2.87 -1.51
C LYS A 19 -5.35 2.68 -1.43
N PRO A 20 -4.55 3.24 -2.34
CA PRO A 20 -3.10 3.26 -2.15
C PRO A 20 -2.78 4.14 -0.94
N LEU A 21 -2.16 3.58 0.09
CA LEU A 21 -1.82 4.30 1.33
C LEU A 21 -0.39 4.82 1.32
N ALA A 22 0.56 3.98 0.91
CA ALA A 22 1.97 4.32 0.92
C ALA A 22 2.76 3.43 -0.05
N ALA A 23 3.97 3.87 -0.36
CA ALA A 23 5.00 3.05 -0.99
C ALA A 23 6.15 2.87 0.00
N GLU A 24 6.35 1.65 0.48
CA GLU A 24 7.41 1.29 1.42
C GLU A 24 8.54 0.61 0.66
N GLY A 25 9.53 1.40 0.23
CA GLY A 25 10.60 0.94 -0.63
C GLY A 25 10.06 0.45 -1.98
N ARG A 26 9.99 -0.88 -2.15
CA ARG A 26 9.47 -1.56 -3.35
C ARG A 26 8.10 -2.20 -3.14
N THR A 27 7.46 -1.93 -2.01
CA THR A 27 6.15 -2.51 -1.68
C THR A 27 5.08 -1.44 -1.73
N LEU A 28 4.07 -1.62 -2.57
CA LEU A 28 2.85 -0.80 -2.53
C LEU A 28 1.94 -1.29 -1.40
N VAL A 29 1.55 -0.38 -0.51
CA VAL A 29 0.59 -0.66 0.56
C VAL A 29 -0.81 -0.26 0.11
N ILE A 30 -1.71 -1.24 0.07
CA ILE A 30 -3.12 -1.06 -0.31
C ILE A 30 -3.98 -1.17 0.94
N GLY A 31 -4.64 -0.07 1.31
CA GLY A 31 -5.55 0.01 2.44
C GLY A 31 -6.97 -0.38 2.07
N PHE A 32 -7.59 -1.20 2.90
CA PHE A 32 -9.01 -1.52 2.83
C PHE A 32 -9.74 -0.99 4.06
N ASP A 33 -10.86 -0.30 3.84
CA ASP A 33 -11.65 0.29 4.94
C ASP A 33 -12.36 -0.78 5.78
N TYR A 34 -12.57 -1.99 5.23
CA TYR A 34 -13.18 -3.11 5.94
C TYR A 34 -12.28 -4.35 5.92
N PRO A 35 -12.03 -5.00 7.08
CA PRO A 35 -11.18 -6.20 7.17
C PRO A 35 -11.56 -7.31 6.20
N LEU A 36 -12.87 -7.52 5.96
CA LEU A 36 -13.37 -8.52 5.02
C LEU A 36 -12.80 -8.35 3.60
N PHE A 37 -12.55 -7.12 3.14
CA PHE A 37 -11.99 -6.89 1.80
C PHE A 37 -10.50 -7.17 1.74
N LYS A 38 -9.75 -6.81 2.80
CA LYS A 38 -8.36 -7.23 2.97
C LYS A 38 -8.27 -8.76 2.97
N ASP A 39 -9.06 -9.44 3.78
CA ASP A 39 -9.05 -10.91 3.86
C ASP A 39 -9.44 -11.55 2.52
N LYS A 40 -10.42 -10.98 1.80
CA LYS A 40 -10.75 -11.43 0.44
C LYS A 40 -9.59 -11.27 -0.53
N PHE A 41 -8.84 -10.17 -0.43
CA PHE A 41 -7.67 -9.93 -1.28
C PHE A 41 -6.54 -10.91 -0.94
N ASP A 42 -6.22 -11.08 0.34
CA ASP A 42 -5.15 -11.98 0.81
C ASP A 42 -5.44 -13.45 0.49
N ASN A 43 -6.71 -13.87 0.56
CA ASN A 43 -7.14 -15.22 0.24
C ASN A 43 -7.34 -15.46 -1.28
N LEU A 44 -7.24 -14.42 -2.10
CA LEU A 44 -7.38 -14.55 -3.55
C LEU A 44 -6.06 -15.03 -4.13
N ALA A 45 -5.98 -16.33 -4.40
CA ALA A 45 -4.76 -16.99 -4.87
C ALA A 45 -4.14 -16.25 -6.07
N GLY A 46 -2.90 -15.79 -5.90
CA GLY A 46 -2.13 -15.08 -6.92
C GLY A 46 -2.47 -13.61 -7.12
N ALA A 47 -3.41 -13.02 -6.36
CA ALA A 47 -3.75 -11.61 -6.45
C ALA A 47 -2.55 -10.70 -6.15
N THR A 48 -1.90 -10.92 -5.01
CA THR A 48 -0.72 -10.14 -4.59
C THR A 48 0.42 -10.22 -5.62
N ASN A 49 0.69 -11.42 -6.12
CA ASN A 49 1.74 -11.62 -7.14
C ASN A 49 1.38 -10.93 -8.45
N LEU A 50 0.14 -11.07 -8.93
CA LEU A 50 -0.31 -10.43 -10.16
C LEU A 50 -0.24 -8.91 -10.08
N VAL A 51 -0.61 -8.33 -8.93
CA VAL A 51 -0.48 -6.88 -8.71
C VAL A 51 1.00 -6.48 -8.70
N GLY A 52 1.86 -7.22 -8.01
CA GLY A 52 3.31 -6.99 -8.01
C GLY A 52 3.94 -7.09 -9.40
N ASP A 53 3.58 -8.10 -10.19
CA ASP A 53 4.07 -8.30 -11.55
C ASP A 53 3.69 -7.13 -12.46
N ILE A 54 2.43 -6.67 -12.38
CA ILE A 54 1.95 -5.53 -13.17
C ILE A 54 2.67 -4.24 -12.76
N LEU A 55 2.83 -4.00 -11.45
CA LEU A 55 3.57 -2.84 -10.96
C LEU A 55 5.04 -2.90 -11.39
N THR A 56 5.62 -4.10 -11.39
CA THR A 56 6.99 -4.33 -11.86
C THR A 56 7.15 -4.00 -13.33
N GLU A 57 6.21 -4.45 -14.17
CA GLU A 57 6.18 -4.16 -15.60
C GLU A 57 6.02 -2.65 -15.87
N LEU A 58 5.12 -1.98 -15.12
CA LEU A 58 4.85 -0.56 -15.28
C LEU A 58 6.00 0.34 -14.82
N LEU A 59 6.67 -0.02 -13.72
CA LEU A 59 7.70 0.80 -13.08
C LEU A 59 9.12 0.41 -13.52
N GLY A 60 9.29 -0.70 -14.24
CA GLY A 60 10.60 -1.20 -14.66
C GLY A 60 11.51 -1.66 -13.51
N GLN A 61 10.93 -1.87 -12.32
CA GLN A 61 11.65 -2.28 -11.11
C GLN A 61 10.82 -3.30 -10.32
N ASN A 62 11.48 -4.29 -9.71
CA ASN A 62 10.81 -5.31 -8.92
C ASN A 62 9.99 -4.65 -7.80
N THR A 63 8.68 -4.81 -7.87
CA THR A 63 7.69 -4.18 -6.98
C THR A 63 6.74 -5.25 -6.48
N THR A 64 6.40 -5.19 -5.20
CA THR A 64 5.43 -6.08 -4.55
C THR A 64 4.23 -5.28 -4.03
N ALA A 65 3.18 -5.96 -3.60
CA ALA A 65 2.02 -5.34 -2.98
C ALA A 65 1.72 -6.00 -1.63
N ARG A 66 1.15 -5.24 -0.69
CA ARG A 66 0.58 -5.77 0.55
C ARG A 66 -0.74 -5.09 0.88
N ALA A 67 -1.70 -5.85 1.41
CA ALA A 67 -2.97 -5.31 1.86
C ALA A 67 -2.96 -5.07 3.38
N VAL A 68 -3.57 -3.97 3.81
CA VAL A 68 -3.71 -3.60 5.23
C VAL A 68 -5.13 -3.08 5.49
N VAL A 69 -5.57 -3.11 6.74
CA VAL A 69 -6.80 -2.42 7.14
C VAL A 69 -6.46 -0.95 7.35
N THR A 70 -7.16 -0.04 6.69
CA THR A 70 -6.85 1.40 6.71
C THR A 70 -6.79 1.95 8.15
N SER A 71 -7.70 1.51 9.03
CA SER A 71 -7.74 1.96 10.43
C SER A 71 -6.58 1.45 11.29
N GLU A 72 -5.91 0.39 10.86
CA GLU A 72 -4.80 -0.24 11.59
C GLU A 72 -3.44 0.16 11.00
N TYR A 73 -3.44 0.86 9.86
CA TYR A 73 -2.22 1.27 9.20
C TYR A 73 -1.67 2.55 9.83
N THR A 74 -0.65 2.39 10.67
CA THR A 74 0.17 3.51 11.12
C THR A 74 1.26 3.78 10.10
N VAL A 75 1.24 4.94 9.46
CA VAL A 75 2.38 5.40 8.66
C VAL A 75 3.56 5.57 9.62
N PRO A 76 4.67 4.82 9.45
CA PRO A 76 5.84 5.03 10.27
C PRO A 76 6.41 6.41 9.92
N VAL A 77 6.22 7.38 10.80
CA VAL A 77 6.87 8.69 10.66
C VAL A 77 8.32 8.51 11.07
N GLN A 78 9.25 8.76 10.14
CA GLN A 78 10.65 8.71 10.49
C GLN A 78 10.95 9.89 11.43
N PRO A 79 11.75 9.68 12.50
CA PRO A 79 12.13 10.76 13.41
C PRO A 79 12.72 11.97 12.69
N ASP A 80 13.43 11.73 11.59
CA ASP A 80 14.03 12.76 10.75
C ASP A 80 12.97 13.63 10.04
N ASP A 81 11.87 13.04 9.57
CA ASP A 81 10.75 13.79 8.98
C ASP A 81 10.07 14.67 10.04
N PHE A 82 9.97 14.18 11.27
CA PHE A 82 9.38 14.93 12.39
C PHE A 82 10.28 16.10 12.81
N ARG A 83 11.60 15.90 12.83
CA ARG A 83 12.58 16.95 13.12
C ARG A 83 12.61 18.02 12.03
N ALA A 84 12.58 17.63 10.76
CA ALA A 84 12.49 18.55 9.63
C ALA A 84 11.22 19.42 9.68
N LEU A 85 10.07 18.80 9.98
CA LEU A 85 8.80 19.53 10.18
C LEU A 85 8.85 20.48 11.38
N ALA A 86 9.47 20.05 12.49
CA ALA A 86 9.60 20.89 13.67
C ALA A 86 10.48 22.13 13.39
N GLU A 87 11.60 21.95 12.69
CA GLU A 87 12.46 23.08 12.27
C GLU A 87 11.73 24.04 11.33
N GLU A 88 10.96 23.52 10.36
CA GLU A 88 10.18 24.35 9.42
C GLU A 88 9.07 25.16 10.12
N LEU A 89 8.44 24.58 11.15
CA LEU A 89 7.38 25.22 11.93
C LEU A 89 7.91 26.06 13.11
N GLY A 90 9.23 26.13 13.30
CA GLY A 90 9.88 26.85 14.40
C GLY A 90 9.68 26.21 15.78
N GLY A 91 9.35 24.92 15.83
CA GLY A 91 9.20 24.13 17.04
C GLY A 91 10.48 23.39 17.45
N THR A 92 10.63 23.13 18.74
CA THR A 92 11.72 22.29 19.28
C THR A 92 11.16 20.93 19.73
N VAL A 93 11.74 19.84 19.22
CA VAL A 93 11.40 18.47 19.68
C VAL A 93 12.12 18.20 21.01
N SER A 94 11.37 17.83 22.05
CA SER A 94 11.93 17.38 23.33
C SER A 94 11.72 15.87 23.45
N GLU A 95 12.80 15.14 23.74
CA GLU A 95 12.77 13.71 24.05
C GLU A 95 12.53 13.57 25.57
N ASP A 96 11.32 13.18 25.97
CA ASP A 96 11.01 12.65 27.31
C ASP A 96 11.06 11.11 27.29
#